data_AF-A0A6P8HWZ5-F1
#
_entry.id   AF-A0A6P8HWZ5-F1
#
_cell.length_a   1.000
_cell.length_b   1.000
_cell.length_c   1.000
_cell.angle_alpha   90.00
_cell.angle_beta   90.00
_cell.angle_gamma   90.00
#
_symmetry.space_group_name_H-M   'P 1'
#
loop_
_entity.id
_entity.type
_entity.pdbx_description
1 polymer ?
#
loop_
_entity_poly.entity_id
_entity_poly.type
_entity_poly.pdbx_seq_one_letter_code
_entity_poly.pdbx_strand_id
1 'polypeptide(L)'
;MAAIESLEDIIDTLEEQLTCSLCHDVLTQPKTLSCLHSYCARCIAPDLYQSGNRMDCPFCNTTVVVPDGDPSKLPSSFYLDSLLDLLHAMKSIANEPVLPHCVSCEQPRVLVAFCQQCNGLICEACCNAHRLFREIRDEHQPIMLDPFREGDVNSFIKTQMLCKCHERKKLEYYCQEETCRLSVCQKCATLNHLNHQLKSLEDAGQDSRNLIEGAVNRVEQRKQNDGQELKQSKENIERIQREIDVAKKDVQNVVKMICKMAKEHGIAKEEELNQTLQE
;
A
#
# COMPACT_ATOMS: atom_id res chain seq x y z
N MET A 1 -25.53 5.41 7.45
CA MET A 1 -25.46 4.32 8.44
C MET A 1 -24.31 3.45 7.97
N ALA A 2 -23.18 3.43 8.67
CA ALA A 2 -22.08 2.54 8.31
C ALA A 2 -22.60 1.10 8.39
N ALA A 3 -22.34 0.29 7.36
CA ALA A 3 -22.70 -1.12 7.38
C ALA A 3 -22.01 -1.77 8.59
N ILE A 4 -22.75 -2.56 9.35
CA ILE A 4 -22.13 -3.46 10.32
C ILE A 4 -21.56 -4.59 9.46
N GLU A 5 -20.26 -4.51 9.17
CA GLU A 5 -19.53 -5.61 8.54
C GLU A 5 -19.54 -6.80 9.50
N SER A 6 -19.78 -8.00 8.97
CA SER A 6 -19.71 -9.21 9.76
C SER A 6 -18.25 -9.50 10.15
N LEU A 7 -18.04 -10.32 11.19
CA LEU A 7 -16.70 -10.73 11.59
C LEU A 7 -15.92 -11.38 10.43
N GLU A 8 -16.63 -12.15 9.59
CA GLU A 8 -16.08 -12.79 8.39
C GLU A 8 -15.63 -11.74 7.35
N ASP A 9 -16.45 -10.72 7.06
CA ASP A 9 -16.08 -9.66 6.09
C ASP A 9 -14.79 -8.92 6.49
N ILE A 10 -14.60 -8.68 7.79
CA ILE A 10 -13.40 -8.01 8.29
C ILE A 10 -12.19 -8.93 8.21
N ILE A 11 -12.35 -10.22 8.53
CA ILE A 11 -11.29 -11.22 8.38
C ILE A 11 -10.85 -11.28 6.92
N ASP A 12 -11.77 -11.41 5.97
CA ASP A 12 -11.48 -11.48 4.54
C ASP A 12 -10.75 -10.21 4.07
N THR A 13 -11.23 -9.03 4.48
CA THR A 13 -10.58 -7.76 4.16
C THR A 13 -9.13 -7.68 4.68
N LEU A 14 -8.91 -8.16 5.91
CA LEU A 14 -7.57 -8.19 6.50
C LEU A 14 -6.67 -9.23 5.82
N GLU A 15 -7.20 -10.40 5.46
CA GLU A 15 -6.45 -11.42 4.73
C GLU A 15 -6.00 -10.90 3.36
N GLU A 16 -6.88 -10.25 2.61
CA GLU A 16 -6.54 -9.64 1.32
C GLU A 16 -5.39 -8.63 1.46
N GLN A 17 -5.44 -7.76 2.48
CA GLN A 17 -4.42 -6.75 2.73
C GLN A 17 -3.09 -7.34 3.23
N LEU A 18 -3.14 -8.48 3.90
CA LEU A 18 -1.99 -9.13 4.54
C LEU A 18 -1.47 -10.33 3.75
N THR A 19 -1.94 -10.55 2.52
CA THR A 19 -1.47 -11.65 1.69
C THR A 19 -0.13 -11.31 1.03
N CYS A 20 0.83 -12.23 1.15
CA CYS A 20 2.10 -12.13 0.47
C CYS A 20 1.94 -12.48 -1.02
N SER A 21 2.33 -11.57 -1.91
CA SER A 21 2.22 -11.79 -3.37
C SER A 21 3.19 -12.85 -3.94
N LEU A 22 4.10 -13.42 -3.13
CA LEU A 22 5.03 -14.46 -3.55
C LEU A 22 4.57 -15.87 -3.17
N CYS A 23 4.09 -16.07 -1.93
CA CYS A 23 3.61 -17.38 -1.49
C CYS A 23 2.08 -17.49 -1.48
N HIS A 24 1.36 -16.38 -1.69
CA HIS A 24 -0.10 -16.30 -1.63
C HIS A 24 -0.72 -16.71 -0.29
N ASP A 25 0.10 -16.73 0.77
CA ASP A 25 -0.33 -16.92 2.15
C ASP A 25 -0.29 -15.58 2.90
N VAL A 26 -0.98 -15.53 4.05
CA VAL A 26 -0.85 -14.44 5.03
C VAL A 26 0.63 -14.22 5.40
N LEU A 27 1.04 -12.95 5.45
CA LEU A 27 2.40 -12.53 5.72
C LEU A 27 2.94 -13.13 7.02
N THR A 28 4.07 -13.82 6.92
CA THR A 28 4.83 -14.33 8.08
C THR A 28 6.14 -13.57 8.19
N GLN A 29 6.39 -12.92 9.32
CA GLN A 29 7.55 -12.03 9.53
C GLN A 29 7.71 -11.02 8.37
N PRO A 30 6.73 -10.12 8.19
CA PRO A 30 6.71 -9.21 7.05
C PRO A 30 7.95 -8.31 7.03
N LYS A 31 8.53 -8.16 5.85
CA LYS A 31 9.64 -7.26 5.54
C LYS A 31 9.21 -6.28 4.46
N THR A 32 9.35 -4.99 4.75
CA THR A 32 8.98 -3.90 3.85
C THR A 32 10.21 -3.38 3.13
N LEU A 33 10.18 -3.42 1.80
CA LEU A 33 11.24 -2.91 0.94
C LEU A 33 11.19 -1.37 0.86
N SER A 34 12.25 -0.74 0.37
CA SER A 34 12.29 0.73 0.16
C SER A 34 11.28 1.24 -0.87
N CYS A 35 10.79 0.36 -1.75
CA CYS A 35 9.68 0.62 -2.66
C CYS A 35 8.28 0.43 -2.01
N LEU A 36 8.23 0.20 -0.69
CA LEU A 36 7.04 0.02 0.14
C LEU A 36 6.22 -1.27 -0.07
N HIS A 37 6.64 -2.16 -0.96
CA HIS A 37 6.09 -3.51 -1.04
C HIS A 37 6.59 -4.38 0.12
N SER A 38 5.71 -5.25 0.63
CA SER A 38 6.00 -6.11 1.77
C SER A 38 5.84 -7.58 1.43
N TYR A 39 6.75 -8.40 1.95
CA TYR A 39 6.81 -9.84 1.69
C TYR A 39 7.18 -10.60 2.98
N CYS A 40 6.93 -11.91 3.02
CA CYS A 40 7.47 -12.74 4.10
C CYS A 40 9.00 -12.75 4.03
N ALA A 41 9.69 -12.69 5.18
CA ALA A 41 11.15 -12.78 5.21
C ALA A 41 11.69 -14.02 4.46
N ARG A 42 11.00 -15.17 4.60
CA ARG A 42 11.34 -16.42 3.91
C ARG A 42 11.22 -16.35 2.39
N CYS A 43 10.31 -15.52 1.87
CA CYS A 43 10.02 -15.46 0.44
C CYS A 43 11.08 -14.64 -0.33
N ILE A 44 11.70 -13.65 0.32
CA ILE A 44 12.72 -12.79 -0.29
C ILE A 44 14.16 -13.25 0.00
N ALA A 45 14.35 -14.17 0.95
CA ALA A 45 15.67 -14.70 1.29
C ALA A 45 16.40 -15.40 0.13
N PRO A 46 15.75 -16.25 -0.70
CA PRO A 46 16.42 -16.93 -1.81
C PRO A 46 17.10 -16.00 -2.82
N ASP A 47 16.45 -14.89 -3.18
CA ASP A 47 16.99 -13.93 -4.14
C ASP A 47 18.26 -13.24 -3.62
N LEU A 48 18.29 -12.97 -2.30
CA LEU A 48 19.43 -12.35 -1.63
C LEU A 48 20.60 -13.32 -1.49
N TYR A 49 20.36 -14.60 -1.23
CA TYR A 49 21.44 -15.60 -1.23
C TYR A 49 22.17 -15.70 -2.58
N GLN A 50 21.47 -15.47 -3.69
CA GLN A 50 22.04 -15.53 -5.04
C GLN A 50 22.72 -14.22 -5.45
N SER A 51 22.13 -13.09 -5.06
CA SER A 51 22.49 -11.75 -5.55
C SER A 51 23.34 -10.95 -4.54
N GLY A 52 23.62 -11.53 -3.38
CA GLY A 52 24.36 -10.90 -2.27
C GLY A 52 23.47 -9.93 -1.49
N ASN A 53 23.73 -8.63 -1.62
CA ASN A 53 23.04 -7.59 -0.85
C ASN A 53 22.04 -6.78 -1.68
N ARG A 54 21.70 -7.25 -2.89
CA ARG A 54 20.81 -6.55 -3.82
C ARG A 54 19.73 -7.50 -4.28
N MET A 55 18.52 -6.99 -4.44
CA MET A 55 17.42 -7.74 -5.07
C MET A 55 16.51 -6.77 -5.82
N ASP A 56 15.83 -7.25 -6.85
CA ASP A 56 14.78 -6.49 -7.51
C ASP A 56 13.43 -6.85 -6.90
N CYS A 57 12.63 -5.84 -6.58
CA CYS A 57 11.28 -6.05 -6.07
C CYS A 57 10.45 -6.84 -7.08
N PRO A 58 9.89 -8.01 -6.73
CA PRO A 58 9.13 -8.84 -7.68
C PRO A 58 7.87 -8.16 -8.25
N PHE A 59 7.34 -7.14 -7.55
CA PHE A 59 6.13 -6.43 -7.99
C PHE A 59 6.43 -5.23 -8.91
N CYS A 60 7.39 -4.38 -8.53
CA CYS A 60 7.66 -3.11 -9.25
C CYS A 60 9.04 -3.03 -9.91
N ASN A 61 9.83 -4.11 -9.85
CA ASN A 61 11.16 -4.22 -10.42
C ASN A 61 12.17 -3.15 -9.94
N THR A 62 11.89 -2.54 -8.79
CA THR A 62 12.80 -1.58 -8.16
C THR A 62 13.93 -2.32 -7.46
N THR A 63 15.18 -1.99 -7.79
CA THR A 63 16.35 -2.55 -7.11
C THR A 63 16.44 -2.01 -5.68
N VAL A 64 16.52 -2.92 -4.73
CA VAL A 64 16.62 -2.68 -3.29
C VAL A 64 17.96 -3.20 -2.79
N VAL A 65 18.64 -2.39 -1.99
CA VAL A 65 19.85 -2.80 -1.28
C VAL A 65 19.45 -3.26 0.11
N VAL A 66 19.77 -4.51 0.45
CA VAL A 66 19.48 -5.11 1.74
C VAL A 66 20.74 -5.04 2.62
N PRO A 67 20.65 -4.46 3.83
CA PRO A 67 21.79 -4.37 4.73
C PRO A 67 22.43 -5.74 4.98
N ASP A 68 23.73 -5.86 4.69
CA ASP A 68 24.53 -7.09 4.85
C ASP A 68 23.98 -8.34 4.12
N GLY A 69 23.05 -8.17 3.18
CA GLY A 69 22.35 -9.28 2.51
C GLY A 69 21.44 -10.08 3.44
N ASP A 70 21.11 -9.55 4.62
CA ASP A 70 20.28 -10.23 5.61
C ASP A 70 18.85 -9.65 5.60
N PRO A 71 17.84 -10.41 5.11
CA PRO A 71 16.46 -9.94 5.08
C PRO A 71 15.90 -9.63 6.48
N SER A 72 16.46 -10.20 7.55
CA SER A 72 16.03 -9.91 8.91
C SER A 72 16.28 -8.45 9.31
N LYS A 73 17.27 -7.80 8.69
CA LYS A 73 17.65 -6.39 8.91
C LYS A 73 16.77 -5.40 8.15
N LEU A 74 15.94 -5.87 7.23
CA LEU A 74 14.91 -5.03 6.64
C LEU A 74 13.86 -4.65 7.69
N PRO A 75 13.34 -3.42 7.62
CA PRO A 75 12.31 -2.98 8.56
C PRO A 75 11.05 -3.83 8.39
N SER A 76 10.45 -4.15 9.54
CA SER A 76 9.07 -4.62 9.62
C SER A 76 8.19 -3.44 9.96
N SER A 77 7.00 -3.36 9.35
CA SER A 77 6.04 -2.31 9.65
C SER A 77 5.24 -2.71 10.89
N PHE A 78 5.32 -1.91 11.95
CA PHE A 78 4.50 -2.11 13.15
C PHE A 78 3.00 -2.18 12.82
N TYR A 79 2.58 -1.48 11.76
CA TYR A 79 1.20 -1.49 11.28
C TYR A 79 0.81 -2.89 10.78
N LEU A 80 1.67 -3.53 9.96
CA LEU A 80 1.44 -4.89 9.47
C LEU A 80 1.46 -5.90 10.61
N ASP A 81 2.42 -5.79 11.53
CA ASP A 81 2.50 -6.68 12.70
C ASP A 81 1.22 -6.57 13.55
N SER A 82 0.73 -5.35 13.78
CA SER A 82 -0.53 -5.11 14.53
C SER A 82 -1.75 -5.70 13.81
N LEU A 83 -1.84 -5.54 12.49
CA LEU A 83 -2.94 -6.11 11.73
C LEU A 83 -2.91 -7.65 11.72
N LEU A 84 -1.71 -8.26 11.67
CA LEU A 84 -1.54 -9.71 11.79
C LEU A 84 -2.00 -10.22 13.16
N ASP A 85 -1.64 -9.54 14.25
CA ASP A 85 -2.08 -9.89 15.60
C ASP A 85 -3.60 -9.83 15.73
N LEU A 86 -4.23 -8.80 15.15
CA LEU A 86 -5.68 -8.66 15.11
C LEU A 86 -6.33 -9.79 14.29
N LEU A 87 -5.83 -10.06 13.07
CA LEU A 87 -6.33 -11.13 12.21
C LEU A 87 -6.28 -12.49 12.92
N HIS A 88 -5.16 -12.83 13.56
CA HIS A 88 -5.02 -14.07 14.32
C HIS A 88 -6.01 -14.17 15.48
N ALA A 89 -6.29 -13.06 16.18
CA ALA A 89 -7.28 -13.03 17.25
C ALA A 89 -8.70 -13.28 16.71
N MET A 90 -9.06 -12.64 15.59
CA MET A 90 -10.37 -12.81 14.96
C MET A 90 -10.56 -14.23 14.44
N LYS A 91 -9.54 -14.82 13.81
CA LYS A 91 -9.53 -16.24 13.41
C LYS A 91 -9.70 -17.20 14.58
N SER A 92 -9.13 -16.87 15.75
CA SER A 92 -9.31 -17.70 16.96
C SER A 92 -10.77 -17.75 17.42
N ILE A 93 -11.56 -16.70 17.19
CA ILE A 93 -13.01 -16.67 17.49
C ILE A 93 -13.79 -17.50 16.48
N ALA A 94 -13.37 -17.48 15.21
CA ALA A 94 -13.94 -18.27 14.13
C ALA A 94 -13.61 -19.79 14.23
N ASN A 95 -13.06 -20.25 15.36
CA ASN A 95 -12.65 -21.64 15.62
C ASN A 95 -11.56 -22.18 14.67
N GLU A 96 -10.74 -21.30 14.09
CA GLU A 96 -9.53 -21.71 13.39
C GLU A 96 -8.45 -22.21 14.38
N PRO A 97 -7.52 -23.08 13.96
CA PRO A 97 -6.54 -23.73 14.85
C PRO A 97 -5.50 -22.79 15.48
N VAL A 98 -5.60 -21.49 15.28
CA VAL A 98 -4.65 -20.49 15.78
C VAL A 98 -5.07 -20.03 17.18
N LEU A 99 -4.23 -20.30 18.19
CA LEU A 99 -4.44 -19.86 19.57
C LEU A 99 -3.37 -18.83 19.98
N PRO A 100 -3.67 -17.51 19.87
CA PRO A 100 -2.76 -16.47 20.33
C PRO A 100 -2.70 -16.39 21.87
N HIS A 101 -1.66 -15.73 22.40
CA HIS A 101 -1.46 -15.58 23.84
C HIS A 101 -2.26 -14.40 24.39
N CYS A 102 -3.01 -14.62 25.47
CA CYS A 102 -3.71 -13.55 26.19
C CYS A 102 -2.70 -12.65 26.93
N VAL A 103 -2.78 -11.32 26.75
CA VAL A 103 -1.85 -10.38 27.41
C VAL A 103 -1.93 -10.39 28.94
N SER A 104 -3.08 -10.79 29.50
CA SER A 104 -3.31 -10.77 30.95
C SER A 104 -2.90 -12.06 31.67
N CYS A 105 -3.00 -13.23 31.01
CA CYS A 105 -2.69 -14.52 31.64
C CYS A 105 -1.59 -15.31 30.93
N GLU A 106 -1.09 -14.82 29.80
CA GLU A 106 0.03 -15.39 29.04
C GLU A 106 -0.20 -16.85 28.60
N GLN A 107 -1.47 -17.26 28.49
CA GLN A 107 -1.87 -18.58 28.02
C GLN A 107 -2.39 -18.51 26.57
N PRO A 108 -2.10 -19.53 25.74
CA PRO A 108 -2.68 -19.65 24.40
C PRO A 108 -4.18 -19.96 24.52
N ARG A 109 -5.03 -19.02 24.10
CA ARG A 109 -6.49 -19.09 24.25
C ARG A 109 -7.17 -18.33 23.12
N VAL A 110 -8.46 -18.63 22.91
CA VAL A 110 -9.34 -17.77 22.09
C VAL A 110 -9.41 -16.39 22.73
N LEU A 111 -9.09 -15.35 21.97
CA LEU A 111 -9.12 -13.96 22.42
C LEU A 111 -10.40 -13.32 21.93
N VAL A 112 -11.18 -12.75 22.83
CA VAL A 112 -12.55 -12.28 22.54
C VAL A 112 -12.69 -10.77 22.61
N ALA A 113 -11.69 -10.09 23.18
CA ALA A 113 -11.72 -8.66 23.38
C ALA A 113 -10.32 -8.05 23.34
N PHE A 114 -10.26 -6.77 23.03
CA PHE A 114 -9.09 -5.92 23.16
C PHE A 114 -9.27 -4.99 24.37
N CYS A 115 -8.26 -4.90 25.24
CA CYS A 115 -8.25 -3.92 26.33
C CYS A 115 -7.12 -2.91 26.12
N GLN A 116 -7.49 -1.63 26.00
CA GLN A 116 -6.54 -0.55 25.76
C GLN A 116 -5.56 -0.34 26.93
N GLN A 117 -6.03 -0.53 28.16
CA GLN A 117 -5.23 -0.35 29.37
C GLN A 117 -4.24 -1.49 29.59
N CYS A 118 -4.64 -2.72 29.23
CA CYS A 118 -3.73 -3.86 29.19
C CYS A 118 -2.79 -3.84 27.96
N ASN A 119 -3.01 -2.93 27.01
CA ASN A 119 -2.30 -2.85 25.72
C ASN A 119 -2.31 -4.18 24.95
N GLY A 120 -3.44 -4.88 24.90
CA GLY A 120 -3.47 -6.16 24.21
C GLY A 120 -4.81 -6.88 24.22
N LEU A 121 -4.80 -8.02 23.56
CA LEU A 121 -5.95 -8.91 23.38
C LEU A 121 -6.08 -9.85 24.57
N ILE A 122 -7.31 -10.07 25.02
CA ILE A 122 -7.63 -10.85 26.22
C ILE A 122 -8.63 -11.97 25.93
N CYS A 123 -8.44 -13.10 26.61
CA CYS A 123 -9.37 -14.23 26.56
C CYS A 123 -10.65 -13.95 27.36
N GLU A 124 -11.68 -14.78 27.16
CA GLU A 124 -12.98 -14.64 27.83
C GLU A 124 -12.87 -14.61 29.36
N ALA A 125 -12.04 -15.47 29.95
CA ALA A 125 -11.84 -15.49 31.40
C ALA A 125 -11.28 -14.16 31.93
N CYS A 126 -10.32 -13.56 31.21
CA CYS A 126 -9.75 -12.27 31.56
C CYS A 126 -10.74 -11.13 31.30
N CYS A 127 -11.53 -11.20 30.23
CA CYS A 127 -12.61 -10.25 29.96
C CYS A 127 -13.66 -10.26 31.08
N ASN A 128 -14.03 -11.43 31.57
CA ASN A 128 -14.96 -11.57 32.70
C ASN A 128 -14.36 -10.99 33.99
N ALA A 129 -13.07 -11.22 34.26
CA ALA A 129 -12.40 -10.57 35.39
C ALA A 129 -12.47 -9.03 35.29
N HIS A 130 -12.25 -8.46 34.10
CA HIS A 130 -12.37 -7.01 33.88
C HIS A 130 -13.77 -6.46 34.18
N ARG A 131 -14.82 -7.25 33.99
CA ARG A 131 -16.21 -6.85 34.26
C ARG A 131 -16.61 -7.03 35.73
N LEU A 132 -16.12 -8.10 36.36
CA LEU A 132 -16.52 -8.51 37.70
C LEU A 132 -15.78 -7.72 38.79
N PHE A 133 -14.48 -7.48 38.64
CA PHE A 133 -13.69 -6.78 39.66
C PHE A 133 -13.82 -5.27 39.48
N ARG A 134 -14.41 -4.61 40.48
CA ARG A 134 -14.68 -3.16 40.46
C ARG A 134 -13.41 -2.34 40.22
N GLU A 135 -12.31 -2.71 40.86
CA GLU A 135 -11.01 -2.04 40.75
C GLU A 135 -10.47 -2.05 39.31
N ILE A 136 -10.81 -3.07 38.51
CA ILE A 136 -10.39 -3.18 37.11
C ILE A 136 -11.40 -2.51 36.19
N ARG A 137 -12.70 -2.73 36.44
CA ARG A 137 -13.78 -2.25 35.57
C ARG A 137 -13.79 -0.72 35.42
N ASP A 138 -13.48 0.00 36.49
CA ASP A 138 -13.59 1.46 36.49
C ASP A 138 -12.51 2.11 35.60
N GLU A 139 -11.36 1.44 35.40
CA GLU A 139 -10.24 1.93 34.58
C GLU A 139 -10.12 1.23 33.22
N HIS A 140 -10.53 -0.04 33.13
CA HIS A 140 -10.38 -0.84 31.92
C HIS A 140 -11.72 -1.11 31.24
N GLN A 141 -11.81 -0.77 29.96
CA GLN A 141 -13.00 -1.00 29.14
C GLN A 141 -12.64 -1.87 27.93
N PRO A 142 -12.81 -3.21 28.02
CA PRO A 142 -12.53 -4.09 26.90
C PRO A 142 -13.53 -3.89 25.75
N ILE A 143 -13.00 -3.75 24.54
CA ILE A 143 -13.74 -3.70 23.28
C ILE A 143 -13.85 -5.13 22.75
N MET A 144 -15.08 -5.62 22.53
CA MET A 144 -15.30 -6.98 22.01
C MET A 144 -14.87 -7.05 20.55
N LEU A 145 -14.28 -8.18 20.15
CA LEU A 145 -13.93 -8.46 18.75
C LEU A 145 -15.13 -8.94 17.92
N ASP A 146 -16.29 -9.17 18.56
CA ASP A 146 -17.54 -9.47 17.88
C ASP A 146 -18.71 -8.78 18.62
N PRO A 147 -19.39 -7.79 18.02
CA PRO A 147 -19.09 -7.18 16.71
C PRO A 147 -17.90 -6.22 16.81
N PHE A 148 -16.95 -6.29 15.86
CA PHE A 148 -15.85 -5.32 15.72
C PHE A 148 -16.17 -4.31 14.62
N ARG A 149 -15.84 -3.03 14.82
CA ARG A 149 -16.04 -1.98 13.80
C ARG A 149 -14.68 -1.51 13.26
N GLU A 150 -14.68 -0.92 12.06
CA GLU A 150 -13.48 -0.32 11.46
C GLU A 150 -12.78 0.71 12.38
N GLY A 151 -13.56 1.46 13.16
CA GLY A 151 -13.02 2.39 14.17
C GLY A 151 -12.25 1.70 15.31
N ASP A 152 -12.57 0.45 15.60
CA ASP A 152 -11.92 -0.35 16.65
C ASP A 152 -10.56 -0.86 16.17
N VAL A 153 -10.40 -1.15 14.86
CA VAL A 153 -9.10 -1.49 14.24
C VAL A 153 -8.08 -0.37 14.45
N ASN A 154 -8.46 0.87 14.14
CA ASN A 154 -7.58 2.03 14.33
C ASN A 154 -7.21 2.25 15.79
N SER A 155 -8.15 1.99 16.70
CA SER A 155 -7.95 2.11 18.15
C SER A 155 -7.00 1.02 18.67
N PHE A 156 -7.14 -0.19 18.14
CA PHE A 156 -6.24 -1.31 18.41
C PHE A 156 -4.80 -0.97 18.02
N ILE A 157 -4.57 -0.60 16.76
CA ILE A 157 -3.24 -0.32 16.20
C ILE A 157 -2.53 0.78 16.98
N LYS A 158 -3.21 1.89 17.31
CA LYS A 158 -2.63 2.98 18.11
C LYS A 158 -2.09 2.52 19.46
N THR A 159 -2.66 1.46 20.02
CA THR A 159 -2.29 0.97 21.35
C THR A 159 -1.15 -0.04 21.31
N GLN A 160 -0.83 -0.59 20.14
CA GLN A 160 0.31 -1.49 19.93
C GLN A 160 1.66 -0.76 19.82
N MET A 161 1.68 0.57 19.98
CA MET A 161 2.89 1.40 19.95
C MET A 161 3.72 1.28 21.24
N LEU A 162 4.28 0.09 21.48
CA LEU A 162 5.07 -0.25 22.66
C LEU A 162 6.57 -0.20 22.40
N CYS A 163 7.33 0.11 23.44
CA CYS A 163 8.78 0.16 23.39
C CYS A 163 9.38 -1.26 23.33
N LYS A 164 10.24 -1.49 22.33
CA LYS A 164 10.96 -2.77 22.17
C LYS A 164 12.02 -3.02 23.27
N CYS A 165 12.54 -1.98 23.89
CA CYS A 165 13.56 -2.08 24.94
C CYS A 165 12.96 -2.22 26.35
N HIS A 166 11.72 -1.78 26.54
CA HIS A 166 11.07 -1.70 27.84
C HIS A 166 9.66 -2.25 27.74
N GLU A 167 9.50 -3.47 28.25
CA GLU A 167 8.26 -4.23 28.16
C GLU A 167 7.05 -3.42 28.68
N ARG A 168 5.96 -3.42 27.90
CA ARG A 168 4.68 -2.74 28.20
C ARG A 168 4.79 -1.23 28.45
N LYS A 169 5.87 -0.56 28.03
CA LYS A 169 5.97 0.91 28.07
C LYS A 169 5.54 1.53 26.74
N LYS A 170 4.67 2.54 26.80
CA LYS A 170 4.18 3.27 25.63
C LYS A 170 5.29 4.16 25.05
N LEU A 171 5.30 4.28 23.73
CA LEU A 171 6.11 5.28 23.04
C LEU A 171 5.43 6.65 23.20
N GLU A 172 6.18 7.65 23.66
CA GLU A 172 5.65 8.96 24.03
C GLU A 172 6.38 10.11 23.34
N TYR A 173 7.63 9.87 22.92
CA TYR A 173 8.49 10.88 22.31
C TYR A 173 9.07 10.38 20.99
N TYR A 174 9.43 11.33 20.13
CA TYR A 174 10.22 11.10 18.93
C TYR A 174 11.55 11.85 19.05
N CYS A 175 12.65 11.14 18.86
CA CYS A 175 13.99 11.71 18.87
C CYS A 175 14.33 12.27 17.48
N GLN A 176 14.57 13.58 17.41
CA GLN A 176 14.81 14.31 16.17
C GLN A 176 16.28 14.30 15.71
N GLU A 177 17.18 13.74 16.53
CA GLU A 177 18.59 13.59 16.14
C GLU A 177 18.72 12.66 14.93
N GLU A 178 19.52 13.08 13.94
CA GLU A 178 19.77 12.35 12.69
C GLU A 178 20.30 10.93 12.91
N THR A 179 21.08 10.73 13.96
CA THR A 179 21.65 9.43 14.34
C THR A 179 20.63 8.48 14.97
N CYS A 180 19.49 9.01 15.43
CA CYS A 180 18.45 8.25 16.11
C CYS A 180 17.21 8.12 15.22
N ARG A 181 16.43 9.20 15.02
CA ARG A 181 15.12 9.16 14.33
C ARG A 181 14.22 8.01 14.78
N LEU A 182 14.10 7.83 16.10
CA LEU A 182 13.34 6.74 16.74
C LEU A 182 12.24 7.30 17.65
N SER A 183 11.11 6.59 17.68
CA SER A 183 10.11 6.75 18.73
C SER A 183 10.56 6.05 20.01
N VAL A 184 10.47 6.73 21.14
CA VAL A 184 11.01 6.29 22.43
C VAL A 184 9.98 6.46 23.57
N CYS A 185 10.04 5.57 24.57
CA CYS A 185 9.27 5.73 25.81
C CYS A 185 9.98 6.68 26.79
N GLN A 186 9.28 7.09 27.85
CA GLN A 186 9.85 7.94 28.92
C GLN A 186 11.18 7.40 29.48
N LYS A 187 11.30 6.07 29.69
CA LYS A 187 12.52 5.48 30.23
C LYS A 187 13.70 5.55 29.25
N CYS A 188 13.44 5.36 27.95
CA CYS A 188 14.45 5.57 26.90
C CYS A 188 14.88 7.04 26.83
N ALA A 189 13.91 7.96 26.91
CA ALA A 189 14.15 9.40 26.93
C ALA A 189 15.15 9.78 28.04
N THR A 190 14.97 9.24 29.24
CA THR A 190 15.83 9.57 30.39
C THR A 190 17.18 8.86 30.40
N LEU A 191 17.29 7.65 29.85
CA LEU A 191 18.52 6.83 29.95
C LEU A 191 19.46 7.02 28.75
N ASN A 192 18.91 6.98 27.54
CA ASN A 192 19.71 6.91 26.31
C ASN A 192 19.60 8.19 25.46
N HIS A 193 18.61 9.04 25.74
CA HIS A 193 18.30 10.23 24.94
C HIS A 193 18.20 11.51 25.77
N LEU A 194 18.84 11.55 26.95
CA LEU A 194 18.70 12.64 27.93
C LEU A 194 19.01 14.03 27.35
N ASN A 195 19.94 14.10 26.40
CA ASN A 195 20.41 15.33 25.77
C ASN A 195 20.02 15.44 24.29
N HIS A 196 19.15 14.57 23.80
CA HIS A 196 18.70 14.61 22.42
C HIS A 196 17.50 15.54 22.29
N GLN A 197 17.31 16.13 21.11
CA GLN A 197 16.08 16.87 20.84
C GLN A 197 14.90 15.89 20.75
N LEU A 198 14.03 15.94 21.77
CA LEU A 198 12.82 15.13 21.84
C LEU A 198 11.59 16.00 21.57
N LYS A 199 10.70 15.49 20.74
CA LYS A 199 9.37 16.06 20.50
C LYS A 199 8.32 15.06 20.98
N SER A 200 7.15 15.53 21.41
CA SER A 200 6.04 14.62 21.70
C SER A 200 5.71 13.80 20.45
N LEU A 201 5.32 12.54 20.63
CA LEU A 201 4.99 11.68 19.51
C LEU A 201 3.76 12.21 18.73
N GLU A 202 2.83 12.87 19.41
CA GLU A 202 1.67 13.51 18.81
C GLU A 202 2.07 14.66 17.88
N ASP A 203 2.91 15.58 18.36
CA ASP A 203 3.33 16.73 17.55
C ASP A 203 4.25 16.29 16.40
N ALA A 204 5.16 15.35 16.64
CA ALA A 204 6.01 14.78 15.58
C ALA A 204 5.19 14.03 14.52
N GLY A 205 4.12 13.34 14.96
CA GLY A 205 3.14 12.73 14.09
C GLY A 205 2.38 13.76 13.25
N GLN A 206 1.98 14.89 13.85
CA GLN A 206 1.30 15.97 13.13
C GLN A 206 2.20 16.63 12.09
N ASP A 207 3.46 16.93 12.42
CA ASP A 207 4.43 17.44 11.47
C ASP A 207 4.58 16.49 10.26
N SER A 208 4.76 15.20 10.56
CA SER A 208 4.92 14.16 9.53
C SER A 208 3.67 14.06 8.65
N ARG A 209 2.47 14.12 9.23
CA ARG A 209 1.20 14.16 8.49
C ARG A 209 1.14 15.35 7.55
N ASN A 210 1.42 16.56 8.05
CA ASN A 210 1.41 17.78 7.23
C ASN A 210 2.39 17.67 6.03
N LEU A 211 3.58 17.12 6.26
CA LEU A 211 4.58 16.89 5.21
C LEU A 211 4.10 15.90 4.16
N ILE A 212 3.51 14.78 4.60
CA ILE A 212 2.97 13.73 3.71
C ILE A 212 1.78 14.28 2.93
N GLU A 213 0.82 14.94 3.57
CA GLU A 213 -0.33 15.56 2.90
C GLU A 213 0.10 16.58 1.86
N GLY A 214 1.09 17.43 2.19
CA GLY A 214 1.67 18.36 1.24
C GLY A 214 2.31 17.64 0.03
N ALA A 215 2.98 16.50 0.24
CA ALA A 215 3.55 15.70 -0.84
C ALA A 215 2.48 15.03 -1.72
N VAL A 216 1.45 14.44 -1.10
CA VAL A 216 0.32 13.80 -1.78
C VAL A 216 -0.42 14.82 -2.65
N ASN A 217 -0.71 16.01 -2.11
CA ASN A 217 -1.37 17.08 -2.87
C ASN A 217 -0.56 17.49 -4.11
N ARG A 218 0.78 17.56 -4.01
CA ARG A 218 1.65 17.84 -5.17
C ARG A 218 1.59 16.73 -6.21
N VAL A 219 1.52 15.47 -5.80
CA VAL A 219 1.43 14.32 -6.71
C VAL A 219 0.07 14.30 -7.42
N GLU A 220 -1.03 14.51 -6.69
CA GLU A 220 -2.37 14.54 -7.29
C GLU A 220 -2.54 15.69 -8.28
N GLN A 221 -2.00 16.87 -7.98
CA GLN A 221 -1.98 17.99 -8.94
C GLN A 221 -1.21 17.64 -10.22
N ARG A 222 -0.03 17.01 -10.10
CA ARG A 222 0.75 16.57 -11.27
C ARG A 222 -0.01 15.54 -12.09
N LYS A 223 -0.55 14.52 -11.44
CA LYS A 223 -1.38 13.49 -12.09
C LYS A 223 -2.55 14.09 -12.86
N GLN A 224 -3.19 15.12 -12.31
CA GLN A 224 -4.28 15.83 -12.98
C GLN A 224 -3.80 16.59 -14.22
N ASN A 225 -2.69 17.31 -14.11
CA ASN A 225 -2.08 18.05 -15.24
C ASN A 225 -1.63 17.08 -16.34
N ASP A 226 -0.88 16.03 -15.99
CA ASP A 226 -0.41 15.00 -16.92
C ASP A 226 -1.58 14.30 -17.60
N GLY A 227 -2.68 14.07 -16.87
CA GLY A 227 -3.92 13.52 -17.41
C GLY A 227 -4.59 14.42 -18.45
N GLN A 228 -4.55 15.74 -18.24
CA GLN A 228 -5.05 16.72 -19.21
C GLN A 228 -4.16 16.79 -20.46
N GLU A 229 -2.84 16.83 -20.28
CA GLU A 229 -1.87 16.83 -21.38
C GLU A 229 -2.00 15.56 -22.23
N LEU A 230 -2.16 14.40 -21.58
CA LEU A 230 -2.37 13.13 -22.27
C LEU A 230 -3.67 13.13 -23.09
N LYS A 231 -4.75 13.72 -22.56
CA LYS A 231 -6.01 13.86 -23.30
C LYS A 231 -5.84 14.75 -24.54
N GLN A 232 -5.21 15.92 -24.38
CA GLN A 232 -4.94 16.83 -25.50
C GLN A 232 -4.03 16.18 -26.56
N SER A 233 -3.03 15.41 -26.13
CA SER A 233 -2.15 14.66 -27.03
C SER A 233 -2.93 13.65 -27.86
N LYS A 234 -3.87 12.90 -27.25
CA LYS A 234 -4.76 11.96 -27.97
C LYS A 234 -5.63 12.69 -29.01
N GLU A 235 -6.26 13.80 -28.64
CA GLU A 235 -7.08 14.60 -29.56
C GLU A 235 -6.26 15.14 -30.75
N ASN A 236 -5.02 15.56 -30.49
CA ASN A 236 -4.09 16.01 -31.52
C ASN A 236 -3.68 14.88 -32.48
N ILE A 237 -3.40 13.68 -31.96
CA ILE A 237 -3.09 12.50 -32.78
C ILE A 237 -4.27 12.16 -33.70
N GLU A 238 -5.50 12.15 -33.17
CA GLU A 238 -6.70 11.91 -33.98
C GLU A 238 -6.90 12.96 -35.07
N ARG A 239 -6.66 14.25 -34.75
CA ARG A 239 -6.73 15.34 -35.73
C ARG A 239 -5.69 15.16 -36.83
N ILE A 240 -4.43 14.89 -36.48
CA ILE A 240 -3.35 14.67 -37.44
C ILE A 240 -3.66 13.46 -38.33
N GLN A 241 -4.21 12.38 -37.77
CA GLN A 241 -4.60 11.20 -38.54
C GLN A 241 -5.68 11.54 -39.58
N ARG A 242 -6.70 12.32 -39.20
CA ARG A 242 -7.72 12.81 -40.16
C ARG A 242 -7.11 13.67 -41.27
N GLU A 243 -6.21 14.58 -40.93
CA GLU A 243 -5.52 15.44 -41.92
C GLU A 243 -4.68 14.60 -42.89
N ILE A 244 -3.97 13.58 -42.40
CA ILE A 244 -3.23 12.64 -43.23
C ILE A 244 -4.17 11.89 -44.19
N ASP A 245 -5.33 11.43 -43.72
CA ASP A 245 -6.27 10.68 -44.55
C ASP A 245 -6.91 11.54 -45.64
N VAL A 246 -7.21 12.81 -45.33
CA VAL A 246 -7.65 13.80 -46.32
C VAL A 246 -6.56 14.03 -47.36
N ALA A 247 -5.33 14.32 -46.95
CA ALA A 247 -4.21 14.55 -47.87
C ALA A 247 -3.93 13.34 -48.77
N LYS A 248 -4.01 12.11 -48.23
CA LYS A 248 -3.89 10.87 -49.03
C LYS A 248 -4.99 10.78 -50.08
N LYS A 249 -6.24 11.11 -49.73
CA LYS A 249 -7.37 11.07 -50.65
C LYS A 249 -7.23 12.13 -51.75
N ASP A 250 -6.75 13.32 -51.42
CA ASP A 250 -6.50 14.38 -52.39
C ASP A 250 -5.43 13.97 -53.39
N VAL A 251 -4.31 13.39 -52.93
CA VAL A 251 -3.28 12.84 -53.82
C VAL A 251 -3.86 11.77 -54.76
N GLN A 252 -4.66 10.84 -54.23
CA GLN A 252 -5.32 9.81 -55.06
C GLN A 252 -6.27 10.41 -56.09
N ASN A 253 -7.01 11.46 -55.73
CA ASN A 253 -7.92 12.15 -56.64
C ASN A 253 -7.17 12.86 -57.76
N VAL A 254 -6.06 13.55 -57.44
CA VAL A 254 -5.20 14.21 -58.43
C VAL A 254 -4.60 13.18 -59.40
N VAL A 255 -4.08 12.06 -58.90
CA VAL A 255 -3.54 10.97 -59.76
C VAL A 255 -4.63 10.44 -60.69
N LYS A 256 -5.83 10.16 -60.18
CA LYS A 256 -6.96 9.71 -61.02
C LYS A 256 -7.34 10.72 -62.09
N MET A 257 -7.36 12.02 -61.75
CA MET A 257 -7.65 13.10 -62.69
C MET A 257 -6.61 13.12 -63.83
N ILE A 258 -5.32 13.11 -63.49
CA ILE A 258 -4.22 13.12 -64.47
C ILE A 258 -4.31 11.90 -65.39
N CYS A 259 -4.52 10.70 -64.84
CA CYS A 259 -4.68 9.49 -65.63
C CYS A 259 -5.89 9.56 -66.59
N LYS A 260 -7.00 10.16 -66.15
CA LYS A 260 -8.19 10.34 -66.98
C LYS A 260 -7.92 11.30 -68.14
N MET A 261 -7.34 12.47 -67.85
CA MET A 261 -6.98 13.47 -68.86
C MET A 261 -6.01 12.90 -69.91
N ALA A 262 -5.00 12.14 -69.47
CA ALA A 262 -4.04 11.52 -70.39
C ALA A 262 -4.71 10.48 -71.32
N LYS A 263 -5.65 9.68 -70.80
CA LYS A 263 -6.42 8.71 -71.61
C LYS A 263 -7.32 9.41 -72.62
N GLU A 264 -8.06 10.42 -72.20
CA GLU A 264 -8.95 11.19 -73.08
C GLU A 264 -8.14 11.89 -74.19
N HIS A 265 -6.99 12.46 -73.86
CA HIS A 265 -6.10 13.05 -74.86
C HIS A 265 -5.55 12.03 -75.86
N GLY A 266 -5.17 10.83 -75.38
CA GLY A 266 -4.72 9.73 -76.25
C GLY A 266 -5.79 9.29 -77.25
N ILE A 267 -7.02 9.09 -76.78
CA ILE A 267 -8.17 8.72 -77.64
C ILE A 267 -8.42 9.80 -78.70
N ALA A 268 -8.48 11.07 -78.29
CA ALA A 268 -8.72 12.18 -79.21
C ALA A 268 -7.64 12.27 -80.31
N LYS A 269 -6.37 12.00 -79.97
CA LYS A 269 -5.27 11.99 -80.94
C LYS A 269 -5.32 10.79 -81.88
N GLU A 270 -5.71 9.61 -81.42
CA GLU A 270 -5.94 8.45 -82.29
C GLU A 270 -7.09 8.72 -83.28
N GLU A 271 -8.19 9.34 -82.84
CA GLU A 271 -9.30 9.72 -83.72
C GLU A 271 -8.87 10.73 -84.79
N GLU A 272 -8.11 11.76 -84.42
CA GLU A 272 -7.59 12.77 -85.35
C GLU A 272 -6.64 12.13 -86.39
N LEU A 273 -5.76 11.22 -85.96
CA LEU A 273 -4.85 10.50 -86.85
C LEU A 273 -5.61 9.62 -87.86
N ASN A 274 -6.65 8.92 -87.39
CA ASN A 274 -7.48 8.06 -88.22
C ASN A 274 -8.29 8.85 -89.26
N GLN A 275 -8.78 10.05 -88.91
CA GLN A 275 -9.44 10.94 -89.86
C GLN A 275 -8.47 11.42 -90.94
N THR A 276 -7.26 11.84 -90.54
CA THR A 276 -6.23 12.31 -91.48
C THR A 276 -5.75 11.20 -92.45
N LEU A 277 -5.81 9.93 -92.05
CA LEU A 277 -5.45 8.78 -92.89
C LEU A 277 -6.53 8.39 -93.91
N GLN A 278 -7.77 8.91 -93.78
CA GLN A 278 -8.90 8.61 -94.67
C GLN A 278 -9.13 9.68 -95.76
N GLU A 279 -8.45 10.82 -95.66
CA GLU A 279 -8.40 11.90 -96.66
C GLU A 279 -7.24 11.72 -97.64
#